data_AF-A0A7K5UQ87-F1
#
_entry.id   AF-A0A7K5UQ87-F1
#
_cell.length_a   1.000
_cell.length_b   1.000
_cell.length_c   1.000
_cell.angle_alpha   90.00
_cell.angle_beta   90.00
_cell.angle_gamma   90.00
#
_symmetry.space_group_name_H-M   'P 1'
#
loop_
_entity.id
_entity.type
_entity.pdbx_description
1 polymer ?
#
loop_
_entity_poly.entity_id
_entity_poly.type
_entity_poly.pdbx_seq_one_letter_code
_entity_poly.pdbx_strand_id
1 'polypeptide(L)'
;SFLCLVPDEAKSSYHVEGTGYDTYLRDAHRQFRDYCVICLRWEWPGSPRSLEKCNLEASFFEGHFLKVLFERMGRILDQPYDVNLQVTSVLSKLSLFPHPHIHEYLLDPYINLASGCKSLFSVIVRV
;
A
#
# COMPACT_ATOMS: atom_id res chain seq x y z
N SER A 1 -16.13 8.24 -2.33
CA SER A 1 -15.74 7.08 -1.51
C SER A 1 -16.93 6.13 -1.38
N PHE A 2 -16.73 4.81 -1.40
CA PHE A 2 -17.80 3.82 -1.15
C PHE A 2 -18.50 4.04 0.21
N LEU A 3 -17.79 4.63 1.17
CA LEU A 3 -18.33 5.01 2.49
C LEU A 3 -19.47 6.04 2.42
N CYS A 4 -19.62 6.75 1.30
CA CYS A 4 -20.75 7.66 1.06
C CYS A 4 -22.03 6.93 0.61
N LEU A 5 -21.92 5.65 0.24
CA LEU A 5 -23.03 4.82 -0.22
C LEU A 5 -23.57 3.89 0.89
N VAL A 6 -22.82 3.76 1.98
CA VAL A 6 -23.23 2.97 3.14
C VAL A 6 -24.25 3.79 3.95
N PRO A 7 -25.46 3.26 4.20
CA PRO A 7 -26.45 3.91 5.04
C PRO A 7 -25.85 4.24 6.41
N ASP A 8 -26.26 5.37 6.98
CA ASP A 8 -25.78 5.84 8.27
C ASP A 8 -25.99 4.77 9.35
N GLU A 9 -27.12 4.08 9.34
CA GLU A 9 -27.46 3.03 10.30
C GLU A 9 -26.53 1.81 10.24
N ALA A 10 -25.79 1.63 9.13
CA ALA A 10 -24.84 0.54 8.92
C ALA A 10 -23.38 0.94 9.24
N LYS A 11 -23.09 2.21 9.51
CA LYS A 11 -21.73 2.61 9.92
C LYS A 11 -21.59 2.35 11.42
N SER A 12 -20.62 1.55 11.83
CA SER A 12 -20.37 1.26 13.25
C SER A 12 -19.83 2.46 14.04
N SER A 13 -19.61 3.62 13.40
CA SER A 13 -18.93 4.78 13.97
C SER A 13 -19.80 5.77 14.73
N TYR A 14 -21.14 5.61 14.79
CA TYR A 14 -22.05 6.63 15.35
C TYR A 14 -21.98 6.86 16.86
N HIS A 15 -21.28 6.02 17.62
CA HIS A 15 -21.22 6.19 19.08
C HIS A 15 -20.17 7.20 19.55
N VAL A 16 -19.36 7.78 18.65
CA VAL A 16 -18.36 8.77 19.03
C VAL A 16 -18.19 9.82 17.92
N GLU A 17 -18.52 11.08 18.22
CA GLU A 17 -18.21 12.20 17.34
C GLU A 17 -16.70 12.26 17.06
N GLY A 18 -16.32 12.25 15.78
CA GLY A 18 -14.92 12.35 15.35
C GLY A 18 -14.14 11.04 15.22
N THR A 19 -14.73 9.85 15.42
CA THR A 19 -14.02 8.54 15.31
C THR A 19 -14.18 7.84 13.96
N GLY A 20 -14.63 8.55 12.94
CA GLY A 20 -14.79 8.02 11.60
C GLY A 20 -13.46 7.85 10.84
N TYR A 21 -13.57 7.70 9.52
CA TYR A 21 -12.45 7.64 8.57
C TYR A 21 -11.44 8.80 8.75
N ASP A 22 -11.90 9.98 9.19
CA ASP A 22 -11.04 11.15 9.45
C ASP A 22 -9.99 10.91 10.53
N THR A 23 -10.29 10.10 11.55
CA THR A 23 -9.28 9.75 12.56
C THR A 23 -8.20 8.87 11.95
N TYR A 24 -8.56 7.88 11.12
CA TYR A 24 -7.58 7.08 10.39
C TYR A 24 -6.70 7.93 9.48
N LEU A 25 -7.29 8.90 8.76
CA LEU A 25 -6.53 9.83 7.92
C LEU A 25 -5.56 10.68 8.76
N ARG A 26 -6.02 11.25 9.88
CA ARG A 26 -5.15 12.05 10.77
C ARG A 26 -4.00 11.22 11.32
N ASP A 27 -4.28 10.00 11.77
CA ASP A 27 -3.27 9.09 12.31
C ASP A 27 -2.28 8.63 11.24
N ALA A 28 -2.75 8.34 10.02
CA ALA A 28 -1.90 8.00 8.88
C ALA A 28 -0.98 9.17 8.51
N HIS A 29 -1.52 10.39 8.43
CA HIS A 29 -0.73 11.59 8.17
C HIS A 29 0.32 11.86 9.26
N ARG A 30 -0.05 11.67 10.53
CA ARG A 30 0.88 11.80 11.65
C ARG A 30 2.01 10.78 11.54
N GLN A 31 1.68 9.50 11.37
CA GLN A 31 2.67 8.44 11.22
C GLN A 31 3.60 8.70 10.03
N PHE A 32 3.05 9.11 8.89
CA PHE A 32 3.85 9.43 7.71
C PHE A 32 4.84 10.56 7.99
N ARG A 33 4.42 11.63 8.67
CA ARG A 33 5.32 12.72 9.09
C ARG A 33 6.45 12.22 9.99
N ASP A 34 6.14 11.37 10.96
CA ASP A 34 7.13 10.79 11.86
C ASP A 34 8.17 9.95 11.08
N TYR A 35 7.71 9.15 10.11
CA TYR A 35 8.59 8.37 9.23
C TYR A 35 9.43 9.26 8.31
N CYS A 36 8.90 10.37 7.80
CA CYS A 36 9.70 11.34 7.05
C CYS A 36 10.90 11.81 7.87
N VAL A 37 10.71 12.15 9.15
CA VAL A 37 11.82 12.58 10.03
C VAL A 37 12.84 11.46 10.23
N ILE A 38 12.40 10.21 10.44
CA ILE A 38 13.29 9.05 10.59
C ILE A 38 14.12 8.83 9.31
N CYS A 39 13.47 8.90 8.14
CA CYS A 39 14.08 8.59 6.85
C CYS A 39 15.00 9.71 6.34
N LEU A 40 14.98 10.92 6.93
CA LEU A 40 15.93 11.99 6.58
C LEU A 40 17.38 11.53 6.65
N ARG A 41 17.70 10.63 7.59
CA ARG A 41 19.05 10.09 7.80
C ARG A 41 19.48 9.04 6.78
N TRP A 42 18.54 8.56 5.96
CA TRP A 42 18.78 7.47 5.01
C TRP A 42 19.20 7.97 3.62
N GLU A 43 19.21 9.29 3.41
CA GLU A 43 19.69 9.93 2.18
C GLU A 43 19.02 9.38 0.92
N TRP A 44 17.72 9.07 1.03
CA TRP A 44 16.92 8.54 -0.06
C TRP A 44 16.77 9.56 -1.21
N PRO A 45 16.64 9.08 -2.45
CA PRO A 45 16.44 9.96 -3.58
C PRO A 45 15.08 10.68 -3.47
N GLY A 46 15.08 12.00 -3.59
CA GLY A 46 13.86 12.82 -3.52
C GLY A 46 12.95 12.69 -4.75
N SER A 47 13.46 12.09 -5.83
CA SER A 47 12.72 11.79 -7.05
C SER A 47 13.12 10.41 -7.59
N PRO A 48 12.25 9.75 -8.37
CA PRO A 48 12.62 8.53 -9.09
C PRO A 48 13.91 8.78 -9.89
N ARG A 49 14.91 7.91 -9.72
CA ARG A 49 16.10 7.97 -10.58
C ARG A 49 15.70 7.47 -11.97
N SER A 50 16.33 8.00 -13.01
CA SER A 50 16.17 7.46 -14.36
C SER A 50 16.46 5.97 -14.35
N LEU A 51 15.59 5.16 -14.99
CA LEU A 51 15.81 3.73 -15.10
C LEU A 51 17.19 3.48 -15.73
N GLU A 52 18.04 2.74 -15.03
CA GLU A 52 19.25 2.20 -15.60
C GLU A 52 18.88 1.25 -16.75
N LYS A 53 19.82 0.99 -17.66
CA LYS A 53 19.62 0.01 -18.73
C LYS A 53 19.29 -1.35 -18.12
N CYS A 54 18.03 -1.76 -18.23
CA CYS A 54 17.53 -3.02 -17.70
C CYS A 54 17.22 -3.98 -18.85
N ASN A 55 17.39 -5.28 -18.61
CA ASN A 55 17.05 -6.31 -19.58
C ASN A 55 15.53 -6.47 -19.61
N LEU A 56 14.87 -5.92 -20.64
CA LEU A 56 13.42 -6.00 -20.82
C LEU A 56 12.91 -7.41 -21.11
N GLU A 57 13.80 -8.35 -21.48
CA GLU A 57 13.43 -9.75 -21.71
C GLU A 57 13.49 -10.60 -20.43
N ALA A 58 14.14 -10.12 -19.38
CA ALA A 58 14.13 -10.80 -18.09
C ALA A 58 12.76 -10.61 -17.43
N SER A 59 12.26 -11.68 -16.78
CA SER A 59 11.07 -11.56 -15.95
C SER A 59 11.32 -10.57 -14.82
N PHE A 60 10.36 -9.67 -14.59
CA PHE A 60 10.43 -8.74 -13.47
C PHE A 60 10.52 -9.50 -12.15
N PHE A 61 11.37 -9.00 -11.25
CA PHE A 61 11.56 -9.58 -9.93
C PHE A 61 11.33 -8.50 -8.87
N GLU A 62 10.17 -8.55 -8.24
CA GLU A 62 9.78 -7.63 -7.17
C GLU A 62 10.48 -7.91 -5.83
N GLY A 63 11.20 -9.04 -5.75
CA GLY A 63 11.79 -9.54 -4.52
C GLY A 63 10.87 -10.50 -3.77
N HIS A 64 11.46 -11.50 -3.11
CA HIS A 64 10.73 -12.54 -2.37
C HIS A 64 9.75 -11.98 -1.34
N PHE A 65 10.14 -10.91 -0.66
CA PHE A 65 9.32 -10.30 0.39
C PHE A 65 8.01 -9.71 -0.18
N LEU A 66 8.11 -8.86 -1.20
CA LEU A 66 6.93 -8.26 -1.83
C LEU A 66 6.08 -9.30 -2.55
N LYS A 67 6.72 -10.30 -3.19
CA LYS A 67 6.03 -11.42 -3.81
C LYS A 67 5.11 -12.14 -2.82
N VAL A 68 5.61 -12.48 -1.62
CA VAL A 68 4.80 -13.14 -0.58
C VAL A 68 3.64 -12.24 -0.14
N LEU A 69 3.87 -10.95 0.09
CA LEU A 69 2.80 -10.03 0.49
C LEU A 69 1.70 -9.94 -0.58
N PHE A 70 2.09 -9.87 -1.86
CA PHE A 70 1.16 -9.77 -2.99
C PHE A 70 0.40 -11.07 -3.21
N GLU A 71 1.05 -12.22 -3.10
CA GLU A 71 0.38 -13.52 -3.16
C GLU A 71 -0.66 -13.69 -2.04
N ARG A 72 -0.35 -13.21 -0.84
CA ARG A 72 -1.29 -13.22 0.30
C ARG A 72 -2.43 -12.23 0.10
N MET A 73 -2.16 -11.02 -0.38
CA MET A 73 -3.22 -10.06 -0.70
C MET A 73 -4.16 -10.56 -1.80
N GLY A 74 -3.63 -11.27 -2.81
CA GLY A 74 -4.46 -11.88 -3.86
C GLY A 74 -5.35 -13.02 -3.38
N ARG A 75 -5.15 -13.51 -2.15
CA ARG A 75 -5.95 -14.55 -1.50
C ARG A 75 -6.63 -14.03 -0.23
N ILE A 76 -6.84 -12.72 -0.13
CA ILE A 76 -7.40 -12.08 1.08
C ILE A 76 -8.78 -12.65 1.47
N LEU A 77 -9.56 -13.15 0.51
CA LEU A 77 -10.86 -13.79 0.76
C LEU A 77 -10.74 -15.28 1.16
N ASP A 78 -9.62 -15.93 0.82
CA ASP A 78 -9.40 -17.37 1.01
C ASP A 78 -8.47 -17.68 2.19
N GLN A 79 -8.03 -16.67 2.93
CA GLN A 79 -7.10 -16.82 4.05
C GLN A 79 -7.69 -16.34 5.38
N PRO A 80 -7.17 -16.84 6.52
CA PRO A 80 -7.66 -16.44 7.83
C PRO A 80 -7.60 -14.93 8.07
N TYR A 81 -8.58 -14.38 8.78
CA TYR A 81 -8.70 -12.94 9.02
C TYR A 81 -7.50 -12.36 9.79
N ASP A 82 -6.94 -13.10 10.73
CA ASP A 82 -5.72 -12.73 11.46
C ASP A 82 -4.51 -12.60 10.53
N VAL A 83 -4.40 -13.46 9.51
CA VAL A 83 -3.37 -13.33 8.45
C VAL A 83 -3.61 -12.06 7.65
N ASN A 84 -4.86 -11.75 7.28
CA ASN A 84 -5.20 -10.50 6.59
C ASN A 84 -4.76 -9.27 7.38
N LEU A 85 -5.04 -9.24 8.69
CA LEU A 85 -4.62 -8.16 9.58
C LEU A 85 -3.09 -7.99 9.59
N GLN A 86 -2.34 -9.09 9.61
CA GLN A 86 -0.87 -9.02 9.59
C GLN A 86 -0.33 -8.52 8.25
N VAL A 87 -0.83 -9.07 7.14
CA VAL A 87 -0.37 -8.69 5.79
C VAL A 87 -0.68 -7.22 5.51
N THR A 88 -1.90 -6.77 5.84
CA THR A 88 -2.28 -5.37 5.69
C THR A 88 -1.47 -4.46 6.62
N SER A 89 -1.19 -4.88 7.86
CA SER A 89 -0.31 -4.11 8.76
C SER A 89 1.09 -3.91 8.20
N VAL A 90 1.69 -4.97 7.61
CA VAL A 90 3.02 -4.88 6.99
C VAL A 90 3.00 -3.94 5.78
N LEU A 91 2.02 -4.07 4.88
CA LEU A 91 1.88 -3.19 3.72
C LEU A 91 1.64 -1.73 4.12
N SER A 92 0.81 -1.49 5.14
CA SER A 92 0.60 -0.15 5.68
C SER A 92 1.91 0.45 6.21
N LYS A 93 2.73 -0.31 6.95
CA LYS A 93 4.04 0.17 7.43
C LYS A 93 5.01 0.44 6.29
N LEU A 94 5.07 -0.42 5.28
CA LEU A 94 5.91 -0.19 4.09
C LEU A 94 5.50 1.08 3.35
N SER A 95 4.20 1.37 3.31
CA SER A 95 3.64 2.56 2.66
C SER A 95 3.91 3.86 3.41
N LEU A 96 4.44 3.80 4.65
CA LEU A 96 4.86 4.99 5.40
C LEU A 96 6.25 5.48 5.00
N PHE A 97 7.03 4.67 4.30
CA PHE A 97 8.37 5.03 3.87
C PHE A 97 8.32 5.99 2.67
N PRO A 98 8.79 7.25 2.80
CA PRO A 98 8.74 8.25 1.74
C PRO A 98 9.79 7.98 0.64
N HIS A 99 9.70 6.82 0.00
CA HIS A 99 10.56 6.42 -1.10
C HIS A 99 9.76 6.41 -2.40
N PRO A 100 10.20 7.13 -3.45
CA PRO A 100 9.41 7.34 -4.66
C PRO A 100 9.00 6.02 -5.34
N HIS A 101 9.92 5.08 -5.50
CA HIS A 101 9.62 3.79 -6.14
C HIS A 101 8.75 2.86 -5.27
N ILE A 102 8.78 3.01 -3.94
CA ILE A 102 7.91 2.21 -3.06
C ILE A 102 6.48 2.71 -3.20
N HIS A 103 6.29 4.04 -3.14
CA HIS A 103 4.98 4.65 -3.33
C HIS A 103 4.42 4.37 -4.73
N GLU A 104 5.22 4.49 -5.78
CA GLU A 104 4.81 4.15 -7.14
C GLU A 104 4.34 2.69 -7.24
N TYR A 105 5.11 1.75 -6.68
CA TYR A 105 4.80 0.32 -6.79
C TYR A 105 3.63 -0.14 -5.89
N LEU A 106 3.42 0.49 -4.73
CA LEU A 106 2.37 0.11 -3.77
C LEU A 106 1.10 0.94 -3.90
N LEU A 107 1.18 2.22 -4.25
CA LEU A 107 0.09 3.18 -4.06
C LEU A 107 -0.40 3.83 -5.36
N ASP A 108 0.37 3.79 -6.45
CA ASP A 108 -0.05 4.37 -7.73
C ASP A 108 -0.90 3.38 -8.54
N PRO A 109 -2.22 3.66 -8.75
CA PRO A 109 -3.07 2.81 -9.55
C PRO A 109 -2.79 2.91 -11.06
N TYR A 110 -2.01 3.90 -11.50
CA TYR A 110 -1.72 4.18 -12.91
C TYR A 110 -0.31 3.75 -13.34
N ILE A 111 0.40 3.02 -12.48
CA ILE A 111 1.72 2.48 -12.81
C ILE A 111 1.66 1.60 -14.08
N ASN A 112 2.55 1.87 -15.03
CA ASN A 112 2.67 1.06 -16.25
C ASN A 112 3.44 -0.23 -15.93
N LEU A 113 2.73 -1.36 -15.90
CA LEU A 113 3.30 -2.67 -15.65
C LEU A 113 3.58 -3.40 -16.97
N ALA A 114 4.74 -4.04 -17.07
CA ALA A 114 5.01 -5.00 -18.14
C ALA A 114 4.08 -6.23 -18.01
N SER A 115 3.93 -6.97 -19.10
CA SER A 115 3.07 -8.17 -19.13
C SER A 115 3.47 -9.16 -18.03
N GLY A 116 2.48 -9.70 -17.31
CA GLY A 116 2.68 -10.65 -16.21
C GLY A 116 3.14 -10.03 -14.88
N CYS A 117 3.52 -8.75 -14.85
CA CYS A 117 3.91 -8.05 -13.62
C CYS A 117 2.68 -7.66 -12.79
N LYS A 118 2.89 -7.46 -11.49
CA LYS A 118 1.83 -7.11 -10.53
C LYS A 118 2.26 -5.91 -9.70
N SER A 119 1.36 -4.96 -9.47
CA SER A 119 1.42 -3.98 -8.38
C SER A 119 0.42 -4.36 -7.30
N LEU A 120 0.51 -3.72 -6.12
CA LEU A 120 -0.47 -3.92 -5.05
C LEU A 120 -1.90 -3.64 -5.54
N PHE A 121 -2.10 -2.55 -6.28
CA PHE A 121 -3.39 -2.20 -6.88
C PHE A 121 -3.90 -3.30 -7.83
N SER A 122 -3.04 -3.80 -8.73
CA SER A 122 -3.42 -4.86 -9.68
C SER A 122 -3.79 -6.18 -9.00
N VAL A 123 -3.26 -6.44 -7.80
CA VAL A 123 -3.59 -7.61 -7.00
C VAL A 123 -4.97 -7.42 -6.36
N ILE A 124 -5.20 -6.28 -5.71
CA ILE A 124 -6.44 -6.00 -4.97
C ILE A 124 -7.66 -5.92 -5.90
N VAL A 125 -7.53 -5.32 -7.08
CA VAL A 125 -8.66 -5.20 -8.03
C VAL A 125 -9.06 -6.54 -8.66
N ARG A 126 -8.20 -7.56 -8.57
CA ARG A 126 -8.46 -8.92 -9.09
C ARG A 126 -9.03 -9.88 -8.05
N VAL A 127 -9.18 -9.43 -6.80
CA VAL A 127 -9.86 -10.14 -5.71
C VAL A 127 -11.37 -10.00 -5.89
#